data_AF-A0A3N4NIU4-F1
#
_entry.id   AF-A0A3N4NIU4-F1
#
_cell.length_a   1.000
_cell.length_b   1.000
_cell.length_c   1.000
_cell.angle_alpha   90.00
_cell.angle_beta   90.00
_cell.angle_gamma   90.00
#
_symmetry.space_group_name_H-M   'P 1'
#
loop_
_entity.id
_entity.type
_entity.pdbx_description
1 polymer ?
#
loop_
_entity_poly.entity_id
_entity_poly.type
_entity_poly.pdbx_seq_one_letter_code
_entity_poly.pdbx_strand_id
1 'polypeptide(L)'
;MIKFRIANIAIATSLLTSLFANTASADPDRDFSNVDCNDAKMRGLLLETYNDIKSNSDAPTVIDVYDQKKIMGDINKLACHGTYEFSDGDKLNMTFKLYKNSIGQFINSFEPDSDN
;
A
#
# COMPACT_ATOMS: atom_id res chain seq x y z
N MET A 1 -40.08 2.84 -15.42
CA MET A 1 -38.65 2.95 -15.82
C MET A 1 -37.93 3.76 -14.76
N ILE A 2 -37.20 3.10 -13.86
CA ILE A 2 -36.49 3.74 -12.75
C ILE A 2 -35.07 4.06 -13.24
N LYS A 3 -34.74 5.35 -13.32
CA LYS A 3 -33.39 5.84 -13.65
C LYS A 3 -32.49 5.62 -12.44
N PHE A 4 -31.56 4.67 -12.54
CA PHE A 4 -30.42 4.58 -11.62
C PHE A 4 -29.51 5.78 -11.86
N ARG A 5 -29.45 6.70 -10.90
CA ARG A 5 -28.41 7.73 -10.87
C ARG A 5 -27.17 7.08 -10.26
N ILE A 6 -26.12 6.97 -11.06
CA ILE A 6 -24.77 6.65 -10.59
C ILE A 6 -24.39 7.79 -9.63
N ALA A 7 -24.30 7.48 -8.34
CA ALA A 7 -23.77 8.41 -7.36
C ALA A 7 -22.26 8.49 -7.61
N ASN A 8 -21.76 9.69 -7.92
CA ASN A 8 -20.34 9.99 -7.90
C ASN A 8 -19.86 9.79 -6.45
N ILE A 9 -19.30 8.63 -6.16
CA ILE A 9 -18.57 8.39 -4.92
C ILE A 9 -17.23 9.08 -5.11
N ALA A 10 -17.12 10.31 -4.58
CA ALA A 10 -15.83 10.93 -4.36
C ALA A 10 -15.12 10.07 -3.31
N ILE A 11 -14.20 9.22 -3.76
CA ILE A 11 -13.31 8.46 -2.88
C ILE A 11 -12.41 9.50 -2.23
N ALA A 12 -12.79 9.93 -1.03
CA ALA A 12 -11.95 10.76 -0.19
C ALA A 12 -10.63 10.01 0.00
N THR A 13 -9.56 10.57 -0.55
CA THR A 13 -8.18 10.10 -0.46
C THR A 13 -7.76 10.18 1.01
N SER A 14 -8.20 9.18 1.77
CA SER A 14 -7.88 9.03 3.18
C SER A 14 -6.44 8.56 3.25
N LEU A 15 -5.53 9.53 3.42
CA LEU A 15 -4.11 9.30 3.63
C LEU A 15 -3.95 8.55 4.97
N LEU A 16 -4.05 7.22 4.93
CA LEU A 16 -3.86 6.33 6.07
C LEU A 16 -2.35 6.16 6.30
N THR A 17 -1.74 7.14 6.96
CA THR A 17 -0.40 6.97 7.55
C THR A 17 -0.54 6.11 8.80
N SER A 18 -0.18 4.84 8.70
CA SER A 18 -0.15 3.93 9.85
C SER A 18 1.28 3.87 10.39
N LEU A 19 1.43 4.18 11.68
CA LEU A 19 2.69 4.03 12.39
C LEU A 19 2.85 2.55 12.80
N PHE A 20 3.52 1.76 11.98
CA PHE A 20 4.00 0.45 12.43
C PHE A 20 5.27 0.62 13.25
N ALA A 21 5.10 0.84 14.55
CA ALA A 21 6.16 0.71 15.54
C ALA A 21 6.32 -0.78 15.93
N ASN A 22 6.74 -1.63 14.99
CA ASN A 22 7.19 -2.97 15.33
C ASN A 22 8.71 -2.97 15.53
N THR A 23 9.09 -3.36 16.74
CA THR A 23 10.45 -3.48 17.28
C THR A 23 11.31 -4.46 16.49
N ALA A 24 11.78 -4.05 15.32
CA ALA A 24 13.05 -4.52 14.77
C ALA A 24 14.05 -3.40 15.04
N SER A 25 15.19 -3.75 15.62
CA SER A 25 16.34 -2.87 15.82
C SER A 25 16.45 -1.86 14.68
N ALA A 26 16.62 -0.59 15.05
CA ALA A 26 16.98 0.49 14.15
C ALA A 26 18.16 0.06 13.27
N ASP A 27 17.85 -0.50 12.10
CA ASP A 27 18.78 -0.56 11.00
C ASP A 27 18.85 0.88 10.48
N PRO A 28 19.94 1.60 10.76
CA PRO A 28 20.01 3.02 10.50
C PRO A 28 19.89 3.33 9.01
N ASP A 29 20.10 2.36 8.11
CA ASP A 29 19.96 2.53 6.68
C ASP A 29 19.50 1.23 5.99
N ARG A 30 18.18 1.04 5.84
CA ARG A 30 17.69 0.00 4.92
C ARG A 30 17.86 0.49 3.49
N ASP A 31 18.61 -0.23 2.69
CA ASP A 31 18.77 0.01 1.27
C ASP A 31 17.73 -0.79 0.46
N PHE A 32 16.86 -0.08 -0.25
CA PHE A 32 15.83 -0.68 -1.09
C PHE A 32 16.16 -0.62 -2.60
N SER A 33 17.38 -0.21 -2.96
CA SER A 33 17.81 -0.03 -4.35
C SER A 33 17.62 -1.28 -5.20
N ASN A 34 17.80 -2.46 -4.61
CA ASN A 34 17.72 -3.76 -5.30
C ASN A 34 16.44 -4.57 -5.00
N VAL A 35 15.44 -3.98 -4.34
CA VAL A 35 14.17 -4.67 -4.10
C VAL A 35 13.46 -4.96 -5.41
N ASP A 36 13.00 -6.20 -5.56
CA ASP A 36 12.02 -6.60 -6.56
C ASP A 36 10.63 -6.57 -5.93
N CYS A 37 9.79 -5.63 -6.39
CA CYS A 37 8.43 -5.49 -5.87
C CYS A 37 7.51 -6.66 -6.25
N ASN A 38 7.85 -7.42 -7.30
CA ASN A 38 7.04 -8.54 -7.77
C ASN A 38 7.47 -9.90 -7.20
N ASP A 39 8.54 -9.94 -6.41
CA ASP A 39 8.95 -11.15 -5.70
C ASP A 39 7.84 -11.64 -4.76
N ALA A 40 7.67 -12.96 -4.67
CA ALA A 40 6.60 -13.57 -3.88
C ALA A 40 6.64 -13.14 -2.39
N LYS A 41 7.83 -12.95 -1.81
CA LYS A 41 7.95 -12.50 -0.42
C LYS A 41 7.52 -11.04 -0.27
N MET A 42 7.87 -10.19 -1.23
CA MET A 42 7.47 -8.79 -1.20
C MET A 42 5.96 -8.65 -1.38
N ARG A 43 5.36 -9.40 -2.31
CA ARG A 43 3.91 -9.45 -2.51
C ARG A 43 3.17 -9.92 -1.25
N GLY A 44 3.69 -10.95 -0.58
CA GLY A 44 3.17 -11.40 0.72
C GLY A 44 3.21 -10.31 1.78
N LEU A 45 4.34 -9.60 1.91
CA LEU A 45 4.49 -8.49 2.86
C LEU A 45 3.52 -7.34 2.56
N LEU A 46 3.31 -6.99 1.28
CA LEU A 46 2.37 -5.93 0.89
C LEU A 46 0.93 -6.27 1.28
N LEU A 47 0.53 -7.53 1.05
CA LEU A 47 -0.79 -8.04 1.42
C LEU A 47 -1.00 -8.00 2.93
N GLU A 48 -0.05 -8.55 3.71
CA GLU A 48 -0.10 -8.56 5.17
C GLU A 48 -0.13 -7.14 5.74
N THR A 49 0.76 -6.27 5.25
CA THR A 49 0.83 -4.88 5.70
C THR A 49 -0.49 -4.15 5.45
N TYR A 50 -1.10 -4.29 4.27
CA TYR A 50 -2.38 -3.64 4.00
C TYR A 50 -3.47 -4.12 4.96
N ASN A 51 -3.59 -5.45 5.13
CA ASN A 51 -4.63 -6.04 5.98
C ASN A 51 -4.45 -5.69 7.46
N ASP A 52 -3.20 -5.54 7.92
CA ASP A 52 -2.91 -5.07 9.27
C ASP A 52 -3.38 -3.62 9.49
N ILE A 53 -3.15 -2.72 8.52
CA ILE A 53 -3.66 -1.32 8.59
C ILE A 53 -5.18 -1.32 8.62
N LYS A 54 -5.77 -2.14 7.73
CA LYS A 54 -7.22 -2.23 7.52
C LYS A 54 -7.98 -2.66 8.75
N SER A 55 -7.38 -3.46 9.64
CA SER A 55 -8.02 -4.05 10.84
C SER A 55 -8.85 -3.07 11.70
N ASN A 56 -8.61 -1.76 11.59
CA ASN A 56 -9.35 -0.71 12.29
C ASN A 56 -10.45 -0.01 11.46
N SER A 57 -10.95 -0.60 10.36
CA SER A 57 -11.94 0.05 9.47
C SER A 57 -12.77 -0.92 8.60
N ASP A 58 -13.85 -0.45 7.95
CA ASP A 58 -14.88 -1.28 7.24
C ASP A 58 -14.64 -1.57 5.74
N ALA A 59 -13.43 -1.36 5.25
CA ALA A 59 -13.07 -1.58 3.83
C ALA A 59 -12.63 -3.03 3.62
N PRO A 60 -12.66 -3.53 2.38
CA PRO A 60 -12.38 -4.93 2.11
C PRO A 60 -10.93 -5.29 2.41
N THR A 61 -10.69 -6.57 2.68
CA THR A 61 -9.34 -7.12 2.80
C THR A 61 -8.74 -7.36 1.42
N VAL A 62 -7.43 -7.26 1.31
CA VAL A 62 -6.69 -7.64 0.11
C VAL A 62 -6.46 -9.15 0.13
N ILE A 63 -6.83 -9.82 -0.96
CA ILE A 63 -6.70 -11.27 -1.13
C ILE A 63 -5.57 -11.67 -2.08
N ASP A 64 -5.17 -10.78 -2.99
CA ASP A 64 -3.99 -10.94 -3.83
C ASP A 64 -3.40 -9.58 -4.21
N VAL A 65 -2.10 -9.56 -4.48
CA VAL A 65 -1.32 -8.42 -4.93
C VAL A 65 -0.43 -8.90 -6.06
N TYR A 66 -0.49 -8.33 -7.25
CA TYR A 66 0.28 -8.79 -8.43
C TYR A 66 0.66 -7.64 -9.36
N ASP A 67 1.43 -7.96 -10.40
CA ASP A 67 1.96 -7.04 -11.40
C ASP A 67 2.67 -5.83 -10.78
N GLN A 68 3.41 -6.09 -9.70
CA GLN A 68 4.07 -5.05 -8.93
C GLN A 68 5.32 -4.58 -9.66
N LYS A 69 5.43 -3.26 -9.83
CA LYS A 69 6.62 -2.59 -10.38
C LYS A 69 7.20 -1.67 -9.33
N LYS A 70 8.53 -1.65 -9.22
CA LYS A 70 9.23 -0.66 -8.41
C LYS A 70 9.18 0.70 -9.12
N ILE A 71 8.61 1.69 -8.45
CA ILE A 71 8.59 3.08 -8.91
C ILE A 71 9.83 3.82 -8.40
N MET A 72 10.21 3.53 -7.16
CA MET A 72 11.36 4.16 -6.49
C MET A 72 11.96 3.17 -5.50
N GLY A 73 13.28 3.16 -5.38
CA GLY A 73 13.99 2.44 -4.33
C GLY A 73 15.34 3.10 -4.12
N ASP A 74 15.58 3.58 -2.91
CA ASP A 74 16.82 4.23 -2.50
C ASP A 74 17.15 3.86 -1.04
N ILE A 75 18.12 4.56 -0.48
CA ILE A 75 18.42 4.48 0.95
C ILE A 75 17.24 5.08 1.71
N ASN A 76 16.56 4.24 2.49
CA ASN A 76 15.44 4.57 3.37
C ASN A 76 14.08 4.87 2.70
N LYS A 77 13.91 4.70 1.38
CA LYS A 77 12.59 4.76 0.73
C LYS A 77 12.36 3.65 -0.30
N LEU A 78 11.11 3.24 -0.41
CA LEU A 78 10.62 2.27 -1.40
C LEU A 78 9.23 2.68 -1.86
N ALA A 79 8.97 2.56 -3.16
CA ALA A 79 7.63 2.64 -3.71
C ALA A 79 7.38 1.48 -4.68
N CYS A 80 6.35 0.69 -4.40
CA CYS A 80 5.89 -0.40 -5.24
C CYS A 80 4.48 -0.06 -5.73
N HIS A 81 4.21 -0.29 -7.00
CA HIS A 81 2.91 -0.02 -7.60
C HIS A 81 2.43 -1.24 -8.35
N GLY A 82 1.16 -1.59 -8.23
CA GLY A 82 0.54 -2.65 -9.03
C GLY A 82 -0.87 -2.90 -8.58
N THR A 83 -1.41 -4.07 -8.94
CA THR A 83 -2.81 -4.39 -8.73
C THR A 83 -3.03 -5.08 -7.39
N TYR A 84 -4.07 -4.63 -6.69
CA TYR A 84 -4.58 -5.19 -5.45
C TYR A 84 -6.00 -5.69 -5.71
N GLU A 85 -6.23 -6.96 -5.39
CA GLU A 85 -7.53 -7.61 -5.52
C GLU A 85 -8.16 -7.75 -4.14
N PHE A 86 -9.40 -7.31 -4.02
CA PHE A 86 -10.11 -7.17 -2.76
C PHE A 86 -11.17 -8.26 -2.57
N SER A 87 -11.52 -8.52 -1.30
CA SER A 87 -12.49 -9.56 -0.92
C SER A 87 -13.91 -9.33 -1.42
N ASP A 88 -14.25 -8.10 -1.81
CA ASP A 88 -15.54 -7.73 -2.39
C ASP A 88 -15.59 -7.88 -3.93
N GLY A 89 -14.48 -8.29 -4.54
CA GLY A 89 -14.34 -8.49 -5.98
C GLY A 89 -13.78 -7.29 -6.73
N ASP A 90 -13.54 -6.17 -6.06
CA ASP A 90 -12.92 -4.99 -6.68
C ASP A 90 -11.42 -5.20 -6.92
N LYS A 91 -10.90 -4.46 -7.89
CA LYS A 91 -9.47 -4.44 -8.24
C LYS A 91 -9.04 -3.00 -8.42
N LEU A 92 -8.01 -2.58 -7.67
CA LEU A 92 -7.46 -1.24 -7.78
C LEU A 92 -5.96 -1.31 -8.02
N ASN A 93 -5.45 -0.39 -8.83
CA ASN A 93 -4.03 -0.11 -8.83
C ASN A 93 -3.72 0.77 -7.63
N MET A 94 -2.74 0.34 -6.84
CA MET A 94 -2.28 1.07 -5.67
C MET A 94 -0.78 1.23 -5.70
N THR A 95 -0.33 2.32 -5.10
CA THR A 95 1.07 2.58 -4.80
C THR A 95 1.30 2.42 -3.31
N PHE A 96 2.04 1.39 -2.93
CA PHE A 96 2.67 1.28 -1.62
C PHE A 96 3.87 2.22 -1.56
N LYS A 97 3.97 3.01 -0.48
CA LYS A 97 5.14 3.83 -0.18
C LYS A 97 5.66 3.49 1.20
N LEU A 98 6.97 3.40 1.32
CA LEU A 98 7.71 3.29 2.58
C LEU A 98 8.76 4.40 2.58
N TYR A 99 8.81 5.19 3.64
CA TYR A 99 9.84 6.21 3.81
C TYR A 99 10.22 6.37 5.28
N LYS A 100 11.47 6.73 5.51
CA LYS A 100 11.96 7.06 6.85
C LYS A 100 11.67 8.53 7.19
N ASN A 101 11.05 8.76 8.34
CA ASN A 101 10.78 10.11 8.84
C ASN A 101 12.02 10.72 9.52
N SER A 102 11.92 11.99 9.95
CA SER A 102 13.03 12.74 10.56
C SER A 102 13.52 12.19 11.91
N ILE A 103 12.75 11.31 12.56
CA ILE A 103 13.15 10.63 13.81
C ILE A 103 13.63 9.19 13.57
N GLY A 104 13.82 8.81 12.30
CA GLY A 104 14.39 7.52 11.93
C GLY A 104 13.41 6.34 11.93
N GLN A 105 12.10 6.60 12.00
CA GLN A 105 11.07 5.55 11.92
C GLN A 105 10.58 5.39 10.49
N PHE A 106 10.33 4.15 10.09
CA PHE A 106 9.70 3.84 8.81
C PHE A 106 8.19 4.06 8.90
N ILE A 107 7.65 4.82 7.96
CA ILE A 107 6.23 5.08 7.78
C ILE A 107 5.83 4.48 6.45
N ASN A 108 4.69 3.79 6.42
CA ASN A 108 4.11 3.28 5.20
C ASN A 108 2.74 3.90 4.89
N SER A 109 2.38 3.86 3.62
CA SER A 109 1.06 4.24 3.12
C SER A 109 0.70 3.43 1.89
N PHE A 110 -0.60 3.29 1.66
CA PHE A 110 -1.16 2.76 0.43
C PHE A 110 -2.04 3.84 -0.18
N GLU A 111 -1.75 4.21 -1.42
CA GLU A 111 -2.48 5.23 -2.14
C GLU A 111 -3.08 4.59 -3.40
N PRO A 112 -4.41 4.57 -3.57
CA PRO A 112 -4.99 4.18 -4.85
C PRO A 112 -4.56 5.19 -5.92
N ASP A 113 -4.40 4.74 -7.16
CA ASP A 113 -4.28 5.66 -8.28
C ASP A 113 -5.49 6.60 -8.27
N SER A 114 -5.25 7.91 -8.30
CA SER A 114 -6.32 8.85 -8.55
C SER A 114 -6.82 8.60 -9.97
N ASP A 115 -8.02 8.05 -10.11
CA ASP A 115 -8.72 7.94 -11.39
C ASP A 115 -8.62 9.29 -12.13
N ASN A 116 -8.12 9.26 -13.37
CA ASN A 116 -8.32 10.37 -14.32
C ASN A 116 -9.76 10.33 -14.84
#